data_AF-A0A7I0J6H1-F1
#
_entry.id   AF-A0A7I0J6H1-F1
#
_cell.length_a   1.000
_cell.length_b   1.000
_cell.length_c   1.000
_cell.angle_alpha   90.00
_cell.angle_beta   90.00
_cell.angle_gamma   90.00
#
_symmetry.space_group_name_H-M   'P 1'
#
loop_
_entity.id
_entity.type
_entity.pdbx_description
1 polymer ?
#
loop_
_entity_poly.entity_id
_entity_poly.type
_entity_poly.pdbx_seq_one_letter_code
_entity_poly.pdbx_strand_id
1 'polypeptide(L)'
;GDAAMQAGFEASLAMLSRLGCRLVEIPFGDFYATANLLYEGAWVAERYAAIRDFMEANETAMHSVTRTIIGGARSLSAADAFRGLYALQAYKAKLAPVVASV
;
A
#
# COMPACT_ATOMS: atom_id res chain seq x y z
N GLY A 1 3.49 -13.27 14.73
CA GLY A 1 2.36 -13.44 13.80
C GLY A 1 1.18 -14.03 14.53
N ASP A 2 0.05 -14.17 13.85
CA ASP A 2 -1.17 -14.80 14.35
C ASP A 2 -1.24 -16.26 13.86
N ALA A 3 -1.15 -17.21 14.79
CA ALA A 3 -1.10 -18.64 14.48
C ALA A 3 -2.40 -19.17 13.85
N ALA A 4 -3.55 -18.60 14.23
CA ALA A 4 -4.84 -19.01 13.67
C ALA A 4 -4.96 -18.55 12.21
N MET A 5 -4.51 -17.34 11.91
CA MET A 5 -4.48 -16.83 10.53
C MET A 5 -3.52 -17.62 9.65
N GLN A 6 -2.35 -17.99 10.18
CA GLN A 6 -1.40 -18.84 9.46
C GLN A 6 -2.02 -20.20 9.11
N ALA A 7 -2.63 -20.89 10.08
CA ALA A 7 -3.28 -22.18 9.85
C ALA A 7 -4.43 -22.08 8.83
N GLY A 8 -5.21 -21.00 8.87
CA GLY A 8 -6.27 -20.74 7.88
C GLY A 8 -5.74 -20.52 6.46
N PHE A 9 -4.61 -19.84 6.32
CA PHE A 9 -3.94 -19.65 5.02
C PHE A 9 -3.41 -20.98 4.47
N GLU A 10 -2.72 -21.78 5.28
CA GLU A 10 -2.21 -23.11 4.90
C GLU A 10 -3.35 -24.06 4.48
N ALA A 11 -4.47 -24.05 5.21
CA ALA A 11 -5.67 -24.82 4.85
C ALA A 11 -6.26 -24.38 3.50
N SER A 12 -6.23 -23.09 3.20
CA SER A 12 -6.70 -22.53 1.92
C SER A 12 -5.82 -22.98 0.76
N LEU A 13 -4.48 -22.98 0.93
CA LEU A 13 -3.56 -23.53 -0.06
C LEU A 13 -3.82 -25.02 -0.32
N ALA A 14 -4.00 -25.82 0.73
CA ALA A 14 -4.31 -27.24 0.61
C ALA A 14 -5.65 -27.49 -0.10
N MET A 15 -6.64 -26.62 0.08
CA MET A 15 -7.89 -26.67 -0.67
C MET A 15 -7.68 -26.40 -2.15
N LEU A 16 -6.95 -25.33 -2.51
CA LEU A 16 -6.69 -24.96 -3.91
C LEU A 16 -5.93 -26.06 -4.65
N SER A 17 -4.93 -26.68 -4.03
CA SER A 17 -4.21 -27.82 -4.62
C SER A 17 -5.14 -29.00 -4.91
N ARG A 18 -6.09 -29.32 -4.02
CA ARG A 18 -7.08 -30.39 -4.23
C ARG A 18 -8.06 -30.08 -5.36
N LEU A 19 -8.31 -28.80 -5.64
CA LEU A 19 -9.12 -28.36 -6.78
C LEU A 19 -8.35 -28.37 -8.10
N GLY A 20 -7.07 -28.78 -8.10
CA GLY A 20 -6.23 -28.86 -9.29
C GLY A 20 -5.49 -27.57 -9.63
N CYS A 21 -5.50 -26.56 -8.75
CA CYS A 21 -4.72 -25.34 -8.96
C CYS A 21 -3.22 -25.61 -8.79
N ARG A 22 -2.40 -25.06 -9.69
CA ARG A 22 -0.95 -25.02 -9.52
C ARG A 22 -0.59 -23.83 -8.64
N LEU A 23 -0.06 -24.10 -7.44
CA LEU A 23 0.48 -23.07 -6.57
C LEU A 23 1.90 -22.71 -7.00
N VAL A 24 2.18 -21.41 -7.15
CA VAL A 24 3.51 -20.89 -7.48
C VAL A 24 3.90 -19.90 -6.38
N GLU A 25 4.97 -20.21 -5.67
CA GLU A 25 5.53 -19.30 -4.69
C GLU A 25 6.33 -18.20 -5.40
N ILE A 26 6.14 -16.95 -4.97
CA ILE A 26 6.80 -15.79 -5.55
C ILE A 26 7.43 -14.92 -4.44
N PRO A 27 8.56 -14.24 -4.73
CA PRO A 27 9.11 -13.27 -3.80
C PRO A 27 8.15 -12.08 -3.65
N PHE A 28 7.61 -11.87 -2.43
CA PHE A 28 6.54 -10.89 -2.20
C PHE A 28 7.04 -9.53 -1.67
N GLY A 29 8.34 -9.39 -1.37
CA GLY A 29 8.89 -8.20 -0.70
C GLY A 29 8.69 -6.89 -1.47
N ASP A 30 8.84 -6.90 -2.79
CA ASP A 30 8.64 -5.70 -3.62
C ASP A 30 7.17 -5.27 -3.72
N PHE A 31 6.22 -6.20 -3.53
CA PHE A 31 4.80 -5.86 -3.42
C PHE A 31 4.53 -5.11 -2.12
N TYR A 32 5.14 -5.53 -1.00
CA TYR A 32 5.08 -4.78 0.26
C TYR A 32 5.75 -3.41 0.13
N ALA A 33 6.91 -3.32 -0.51
CA ALA A 33 7.58 -2.05 -0.75
C ALA A 33 6.71 -1.10 -1.60
N THR A 34 5.99 -1.63 -2.58
CA THR A 34 5.00 -0.86 -3.36
C THR A 34 3.83 -0.41 -2.48
N ALA A 35 3.30 -1.28 -1.62
CA ALA A 35 2.19 -0.95 -0.72
C ALA A 35 2.58 0.14 0.29
N ASN A 36 3.82 0.13 0.78
CA ASN A 36 4.33 1.14 1.72
C ASN A 36 4.28 2.56 1.15
N LEU A 37 4.43 2.73 -0.17
CA LEU A 37 4.31 4.03 -0.82
C LEU A 37 2.97 4.74 -0.52
N LEU A 38 1.90 4.00 -0.22
CA LEU A 38 0.57 4.54 0.05
C LEU A 38 0.48 5.37 1.34
N TYR A 39 1.31 5.07 2.33
CA TYR A 39 1.32 5.74 3.65
C TYR A 39 2.68 6.34 4.02
N GLU A 40 3.78 5.70 3.62
CA GLU A 40 5.14 6.20 3.86
C GLU A 40 5.62 7.13 2.72
N GLY A 41 4.89 7.18 1.61
CA GLY A 41 5.15 8.05 0.47
C GLY A 41 4.20 9.25 0.38
N ALA A 42 4.35 10.01 -0.71
CA ALA A 42 3.61 11.25 -0.91
C ALA A 42 2.13 11.08 -1.29
N TRP A 43 1.64 9.84 -1.46
CA TRP A 43 0.23 9.57 -1.82
C TRP A 43 -0.77 9.99 -0.75
N VAL A 44 -0.35 10.14 0.51
CA VAL A 44 -1.20 10.74 1.55
C VAL A 44 -1.60 12.19 1.21
N ALA A 45 -0.80 12.89 0.40
CA ALA A 45 -1.12 14.23 -0.06
C ALA A 45 -2.36 14.28 -0.97
N GLU A 46 -2.74 13.19 -1.62
CA GLU A 46 -4.00 13.14 -2.39
C GLU A 46 -5.22 13.27 -1.46
N ARG A 47 -5.17 12.62 -0.29
CA ARG A 47 -6.22 12.75 0.73
C ARG A 47 -6.32 14.17 1.24
N TYR A 48 -5.18 14.80 1.51
CA TYR A 48 -5.13 16.20 1.93
C TYR A 48 -5.67 17.13 0.84
N ALA A 49 -5.25 16.96 -0.42
CA ALA A 49 -5.73 17.76 -1.54
C ALA A 49 -7.26 17.66 -1.70
N ALA A 50 -7.84 16.47 -1.49
CA ALA A 50 -9.27 16.25 -1.61
C ALA A 50 -10.12 16.97 -0.54
N ILE A 51 -9.58 17.19 0.67
CA ILE A 51 -10.33 17.77 1.80
C ILE A 51 -9.68 19.02 2.39
N ARG A 52 -8.75 19.66 1.68
CA ARG A 52 -7.90 20.73 2.20
C ARG A 52 -8.72 21.83 2.88
N ASP A 53 -9.71 22.38 2.19
CA ASP A 53 -10.49 23.50 2.70
C ASP A 53 -11.25 23.14 3.99
N PHE A 54 -11.83 21.93 4.04
CA PHE A 54 -12.49 21.44 5.24
C PHE A 54 -11.49 21.27 6.39
N MET A 55 -10.34 20.65 6.13
CA MET A 55 -9.32 20.39 7.12
C MET A 55 -8.72 21.68 7.68
N GLU A 56 -8.44 22.67 6.82
CA GLU A 56 -7.91 23.99 7.24
C GLU A 56 -8.93 24.78 8.08
N ALA A 57 -10.23 24.63 7.81
CA ALA A 57 -11.27 25.32 8.57
C ALA A 57 -11.75 24.57 9.83
N ASN A 58 -11.66 23.23 9.85
CA ASN A 58 -12.32 22.38 10.85
C ASN A 58 -11.40 21.26 11.39
N GLU A 59 -10.09 21.51 11.50
CA GLU A 59 -9.11 20.48 11.88
C GLU A 59 -9.45 19.76 13.20
N THR A 60 -10.02 20.45 14.19
CA THR A 60 -10.40 19.87 15.48
C THR A 60 -11.62 18.96 15.42
N ALA A 61 -12.46 19.08 14.39
CA ALA A 61 -13.63 18.23 14.16
C ALA A 61 -13.27 16.86 13.55
N MET A 62 -12.03 16.70 13.05
CA MET A 62 -11.56 15.44 12.49
C MET A 62 -11.22 14.42 13.58
N HIS A 63 -11.48 13.15 13.29
CA HIS A 63 -10.97 12.05 14.11
C HIS A 63 -9.44 12.14 14.24
N SER A 64 -8.93 12.01 15.46
CA SER A 64 -7.53 12.33 15.81
C SER A 64 -6.50 11.59 14.94
N VAL A 65 -6.70 10.30 14.71
CA VAL A 65 -5.81 9.47 13.88
C VAL A 65 -5.82 9.92 12.41
N THR A 66 -7.00 10.19 11.87
CA THR A 66 -7.17 10.63 10.47
C THR A 66 -6.56 12.00 10.26
N ARG A 67 -6.76 12.92 11.21
CA ARG A 67 -6.10 14.22 11.24
C ARG A 67 -4.58 14.08 11.19
N THR A 68 -4.01 13.23 12.04
CA THR A 68 -2.55 13.02 12.08
C THR A 68 -2.01 12.49 10.75
N ILE A 69 -2.66 11.47 10.17
CA ILE A 69 -2.23 10.87 8.90
C ILE A 69 -2.31 11.88 7.76
N ILE A 70 -3.46 12.54 7.57
CA ILE A 70 -3.67 13.46 6.45
C ILE A 70 -2.84 14.74 6.65
N GLY A 71 -2.72 15.23 7.89
CA GLY A 71 -1.96 16.44 8.22
C GLY A 71 -0.47 16.30 7.96
N GLY A 72 0.07 15.08 7.99
CA GLY A 72 1.44 14.78 7.57
C GLY A 72 1.73 15.19 6.11
N ALA A 73 0.72 15.32 5.26
CA ALA A 73 0.89 15.80 3.90
C ALA A 73 1.49 17.21 3.78
N ARG A 74 1.34 18.06 4.82
CA ARG A 74 1.84 19.44 4.80
C ARG A 74 3.37 19.54 4.75
N SER A 75 4.09 18.49 5.17
CA SER A 75 5.56 18.45 5.10
C SER A 75 6.09 17.89 3.77
N LEU A 76 5.22 17.41 2.88
CA LEU A 76 5.60 16.79 1.62
C LEU A 76 5.71 17.84 0.50
N SER A 77 6.80 17.74 -0.27
CA SER A 77 7.08 18.59 -1.42
C SER A 77 6.68 17.91 -2.74
N ALA A 78 6.63 18.70 -3.82
CA ALA A 78 6.49 18.16 -5.17
C ALA A 78 7.63 17.19 -5.52
N ALA A 79 8.85 17.44 -5.04
CA ALA A 79 9.98 16.52 -5.24
C ALA A 79 9.73 15.16 -4.57
N ASP A 80 9.07 15.13 -3.40
CA ASP A 80 8.71 13.88 -2.72
C ASP A 80 7.65 13.11 -3.51
N ALA A 81 6.68 13.81 -4.08
CA ALA A 81 5.67 13.24 -4.98
C ALA A 81 6.30 12.60 -6.22
N PHE A 82 7.18 13.32 -6.92
CA PHE A 82 7.88 12.78 -8.08
C PHE A 82 8.80 11.59 -7.73
N ARG A 83 9.52 11.64 -6.60
CA ARG A 83 10.31 10.48 -6.14
C ARG A 83 9.44 9.26 -5.88
N GLY A 84 8.27 9.46 -5.25
CA GLY A 84 7.27 8.41 -5.09
C GLY A 84 6.87 7.82 -6.45
N LEU A 85 6.42 8.66 -7.39
CA LEU A 85 6.01 8.22 -8.73
C LEU A 85 7.10 7.41 -9.45
N TYR A 86 8.37 7.84 -9.36
CA TYR A 86 9.49 7.09 -9.93
C TYR A 86 9.70 5.74 -9.27
N ALA A 87 9.62 5.67 -7.94
CA ALA A 87 9.68 4.41 -7.20
C ALA A 87 8.55 3.45 -7.63
N LEU A 88 7.32 3.96 -7.78
CA LEU A 88 6.19 3.15 -8.26
C LEU A 88 6.43 2.60 -9.67
N GLN A 89 6.93 3.42 -10.61
CA GLN A 89 7.25 2.92 -11.95
C GLN A 89 8.38 1.89 -11.93
N ALA A 90 9.39 2.07 -11.08
CA ALA A 90 10.47 1.11 -10.90
C ALA A 90 9.96 -0.23 -10.36
N TYR A 91 9.12 -0.21 -9.31
CA TYR A 91 8.49 -1.43 -8.80
C TYR A 91 7.57 -2.09 -9.82
N LYS A 92 6.78 -1.31 -10.56
CA LYS A 92 5.93 -1.83 -11.65
C LYS A 92 6.77 -2.57 -12.70
N ALA A 93 7.88 -1.99 -13.15
CA ALA A 93 8.78 -2.64 -14.10
C ALA A 93 9.41 -3.91 -13.52
N LYS A 94 9.85 -3.86 -12.25
CA LYS A 94 10.46 -5.00 -11.54
C LYS A 94 9.48 -6.16 -11.33
N LEU A 95 8.23 -5.86 -11.01
CA LEU A 95 7.19 -6.85 -10.69
C LEU A 95 6.47 -7.39 -11.93
N ALA A 96 6.48 -6.67 -13.05
CA ALA A 96 5.86 -7.10 -14.31
C ALA A 96 6.22 -8.55 -14.71
N PRO A 97 7.50 -9.00 -14.71
CA PRO A 97 7.83 -10.38 -15.05
C PRO A 97 7.31 -11.40 -14.02
N VAL A 98 7.25 -11.04 -12.74
CA VAL A 98 6.71 -11.92 -11.67
C VAL A 98 5.20 -12.12 -11.89
N VAL A 99 4.47 -11.03 -12.13
CA VAL A 99 3.02 -11.08 -12.41
C VAL A 99 2.72 -11.85 -13.70
N ALA A 100 3.57 -11.75 -14.71
CA ALA A 100 3.40 -12.50 -15.97
C ALA A 100 3.75 -14.00 -15.86
N SER A 101 4.42 -14.43 -14.78
CA SER A 101 4.87 -15.82 -14.59
C SER A 101 3.82 -16.75 -13.96
N VAL A 102 2.70 -16.19 -13.50
CA VAL A 102 1.62 -16.91 -12.81
C VAL A 102 0.34 -16.99 -13.62
#